data_AF-A0A955PX66-F1
#
_entry.id   AF-A0A955PX66-F1
#
_cell.length_a   1.000
_cell.length_b   1.000
_cell.length_c   1.000
_cell.angle_alpha   90.00
_cell.angle_beta   90.00
_cell.angle_gamma   90.00
#
_symmetry.space_group_name_H-M   'P 1'
#
loop_
_entity.id
_entity.type
_entity.pdbx_description
1 polymer ?
#
loop_
_entity_poly.entity_id
_entity_poly.type
_entity_poly.pdbx_seq_one_letter_code
_entity_poly.pdbx_strand_id
1 'polypeptide(L)'
;IEQDDFREDPPKKFFRLSPGQEVRLRYAYIIRCVGVEKDPETGKVTALRCTFDPETKSGGSQSSRKVKGTLHWVSAQHALPAEVRLYEAL
;
A
#
# COMPACT_ATOMS: atom_id res chain seq x y z
N ILE A 1 -4.82 0.34 -2.87
CA ILE A 1 -3.43 0.34 -3.40
C ILE A 1 -3.40 -0.62 -4.58
N GLU A 2 -2.36 -0.56 -5.41
CA GLU A 2 -2.20 -1.53 -6.48
C GLU A 2 -1.92 -2.93 -5.92
N GLN A 3 -2.37 -3.97 -6.61
CA GLN A 3 -2.10 -5.36 -6.21
C GLN A 3 -0.57 -5.66 -6.24
N ASP A 4 0.15 -5.07 -7.20
CA ASP A 4 1.61 -5.22 -7.35
C ASP A 4 2.44 -4.50 -6.27
N ASP A 5 1.79 -3.67 -5.45
CA ASP A 5 2.38 -2.97 -4.32
C ASP A 5 2.39 -3.81 -3.03
N PHE A 6 1.91 -5.06 -3.07
CA PHE A 6 1.95 -5.99 -1.94
C PHE A 6 2.51 -7.37 -2.31
N ARG A 7 3.34 -7.94 -1.42
CA ARG A 7 3.75 -9.35 -1.47
C ARG A 7 3.89 -9.92 -0.07
N GLU A 8 3.39 -11.13 0.15
CA GLU A 8 3.56 -11.84 1.43
C GLU A 8 4.99 -12.31 1.63
N ASP A 9 5.60 -12.88 0.60
CA ASP A 9 7.01 -13.28 0.56
C ASP A 9 7.77 -12.38 -0.44
N PRO A 10 8.26 -11.21 0.02
CA PRO A 10 8.89 -10.23 -0.86
C PRO A 10 10.35 -10.61 -1.18
N PRO A 11 10.83 -10.41 -2.43
CA PRO A 11 12.25 -10.48 -2.73
C PRO A 11 13.02 -9.36 -2.00
N LYS A 12 14.34 -9.54 -1.76
CA LYS A 12 15.19 -8.61 -0.98
C LYS A 12 15.11 -7.12 -1.38
N LYS A 13 14.80 -6.82 -2.63
CA LYS A 13 14.72 -5.45 -3.18
C LYS A 13 13.27 -5.00 -3.45
N PHE A 14 12.32 -5.48 -2.65
CA PHE A 14 10.92 -5.07 -2.73
C PHE A 14 10.63 -3.92 -1.76
N PHE A 15 10.65 -2.69 -2.25
CA PHE A 15 10.43 -1.48 -1.45
C PHE A 15 8.96 -1.06 -1.44
N ARG A 16 8.11 -2.01 -1.08
CA ARG A 16 6.64 -1.97 -1.14
C ARG A 16 6.07 -2.61 0.14
N LEU A 17 4.76 -2.80 0.21
CA LEU A 17 4.13 -3.33 1.42
C LEU A 17 4.30 -4.85 1.51
N SER A 18 4.64 -5.34 2.69
CA SER A 18 4.62 -6.77 3.02
C SER A 18 4.29 -6.93 4.50
N PRO A 19 3.95 -8.14 4.99
CA PRO A 19 3.64 -8.36 6.39
C PRO A 19 4.74 -7.81 7.32
N GLY A 20 4.33 -6.97 8.28
CA GLY A 20 5.22 -6.33 9.25
C GLY A 20 6.05 -5.15 8.72
N GLN A 21 6.06 -4.88 7.42
CA GLN A 21 6.78 -3.74 6.84
C GLN A 21 5.96 -2.45 6.86
N GLU A 22 6.67 -1.34 6.83
CA GLU A 22 6.12 0.01 6.78
C GLU A 22 6.37 0.67 5.42
N VAL A 23 5.36 1.38 4.93
CA VAL A 23 5.45 2.20 3.71
C VAL A 23 4.71 3.51 3.92
N ARG A 24 5.08 4.53 3.14
CA ARG A 24 4.35 5.80 3.12
C ARG A 24 3.24 5.72 2.07
N LEU A 25 2.04 6.14 2.43
CA LEU A 25 1.02 6.46 1.45
C LEU A 25 1.31 7.86 0.89
N ARG A 26 1.36 8.00 -0.45
CA ARG A 26 1.68 9.28 -1.10
C ARG A 26 0.74 10.38 -0.59
N TYR A 27 1.31 11.49 -0.12
CA TYR A 27 0.59 12.62 0.48
C TYR A 27 -0.19 12.34 1.77
N ALA A 28 0.05 11.22 2.44
CA ALA A 28 -0.64 10.83 3.66
C ALA A 28 0.33 10.32 4.74
N TYR A 29 -0.08 9.30 5.47
CA TYR A 29 0.61 8.73 6.64
C TYR A 29 1.54 7.57 6.25
N ILE A 30 2.40 7.16 7.18
CA ILE A 30 3.07 5.86 7.15
C ILE A 30 2.10 4.81 7.70
N ILE A 31 2.01 3.68 7.01
CA ILE A 31 1.20 2.52 7.40
C ILE A 31 2.07 1.29 7.61
N ARG A 32 1.62 0.36 8.46
CA ARG A 32 2.24 -0.95 8.68
C ARG A 32 1.22 -2.05 8.41
N CYS A 33 1.59 -3.05 7.61
CA CYS A 33 0.75 -4.23 7.41
C CYS A 33 0.82 -5.14 8.64
N VAL A 34 -0.33 -5.40 9.26
CA VAL A 34 -0.45 -6.24 10.47
C VAL A 34 -1.26 -7.52 10.22
N GLY A 35 -1.97 -7.63 9.10
CA GLY A 35 -2.69 -8.84 8.73
C GLY A 35 -3.06 -8.89 7.26
N VAL A 36 -3.29 -10.11 6.76
CA VAL A 36 -3.68 -10.39 5.37
C VAL A 36 -4.93 -11.26 5.43
N GLU A 37 -6.00 -10.81 4.77
CA GLU A 37 -7.20 -11.60 4.56
C GLU A 37 -7.13 -12.28 3.21
N LYS A 38 -7.51 -13.56 3.20
CA LYS A 38 -7.49 -14.39 2.01
C LYS A 38 -8.85 -15.01 1.78
N ASP A 39 -9.17 -15.17 0.51
CA ASP A 39 -10.27 -16.02 0.09
C ASP A 39 -9.99 -17.48 0.50
N PRO A 40 -10.91 -18.16 1.19
CA PRO A 40 -10.68 -19.49 1.75
C PRO A 40 -10.58 -20.58 0.69
N GLU A 41 -11.17 -20.39 -0.50
CA GLU A 41 -11.19 -21.39 -1.56
C GLU A 41 -9.97 -21.28 -2.48
N THR A 42 -9.64 -20.06 -2.87
CA THR A 42 -8.59 -19.76 -3.86
C THR A 42 -7.26 -19.37 -3.24
N GLY A 43 -7.24 -19.00 -1.95
CA GLY A 43 -6.07 -18.49 -1.25
C GLY A 43 -5.61 -17.09 -1.70
N LYS A 44 -6.39 -16.40 -2.55
CA LYS A 44 -6.05 -15.06 -3.05
C LYS A 44 -6.20 -14.02 -1.95
N VAL A 45 -5.29 -13.04 -1.92
CA VAL A 45 -5.38 -11.89 -1.01
C VAL A 45 -6.56 -11.02 -1.42
N THR A 46 -7.47 -10.76 -0.49
CA THR A 46 -8.69 -9.95 -0.71
C THR A 46 -8.62 -8.62 0.02
N ALA A 47 -7.95 -8.56 1.17
CA ALA A 47 -7.76 -7.33 1.92
C ALA A 47 -6.48 -7.37 2.76
N LEU A 48 -5.98 -6.17 3.10
CA LEU A 48 -4.87 -5.98 4.02
C LEU A 48 -5.34 -5.21 5.24
N ARG A 49 -5.01 -5.70 6.43
CA ARG A 49 -5.21 -4.98 7.69
C ARG A 49 -3.94 -4.23 8.02
N CYS A 50 -4.06 -2.91 8.15
CA CYS A 50 -2.94 -2.04 8.44
C CYS A 50 -3.23 -1.13 9.63
N THR A 51 -2.20 -0.77 10.38
CA THR A 51 -2.21 0.39 11.27
C THR A 51 -1.56 1.57 10.56
N PHE A 52 -1.81 2.79 11.04
CA PHE A 52 -1.13 4.00 10.58
C PHE A 52 -0.59 4.78 11.77
N ASP A 53 0.44 5.58 11.51
CA ASP A 53 1.04 6.47 12.51
C ASP A 53 0.51 7.91 12.31
N PRO A 54 -0.31 8.45 13.23
CA PRO A 54 -0.91 9.78 13.10
C PRO A 54 0.09 10.94 13.01
N GLU A 55 1.29 10.80 13.57
CA GLU A 55 2.29 11.88 13.57
C GLU A 55 3.00 12.02 12.22
N THR A 56 2.92 10.99 11.38
CA THR A 56 3.69 10.89 10.13
C THR A 56 2.99 11.50 8.92
N LYS A 57 1.90 12.24 9.13
CA LYS A 57 1.18 12.93 8.05
C LYS A 57 2.16 13.74 7.22
N SER A 58 2.07 13.60 5.90
CA SER A 58 2.91 14.36 4.97
C SER A 58 2.75 15.86 5.22
N GLY A 59 3.87 16.57 5.37
CA GLY A 59 3.92 17.99 5.74
C GLY A 59 3.74 18.30 7.24
N GLY A 60 3.60 17.29 8.10
CA GLY A 60 3.53 17.43 9.56
C GLY A 60 4.89 17.37 10.27
N SER A 61 4.87 17.36 11.61
CA SER A 61 6.07 17.39 12.47
C SER A 61 7.02 16.21 12.29
N GLN A 62 6.50 14.98 12.18
CA GLN A 62 7.29 13.75 11.96
C GLN A 62 7.32 13.33 10.48
N SER A 63 7.07 14.25 9.53
CA SER A 63 7.03 13.90 8.10
C SER A 63 8.37 13.43 7.56
N SER A 64 9.48 13.77 8.22
CA SER A 64 10.84 13.40 7.84
C SER A 64 11.20 11.93 8.15
N ARG A 65 10.34 11.19 8.88
CA ARG A 65 10.54 9.76 9.14
C ARG A 65 10.68 9.00 7.81
N LYS A 66 11.83 8.35 7.65
CA LYS A 66 12.20 7.62 6.44
C LYS A 66 11.63 6.21 6.46
N VAL A 67 11.08 5.79 5.33
CA VAL A 67 10.67 4.42 5.00
C VAL A 67 11.18 4.09 3.61
N LYS A 68 11.29 2.81 3.27
CA LYS A 68 11.92 2.38 2.02
C LYS A 68 11.06 2.65 0.78
N GLY A 69 9.74 2.76 0.94
CA GLY A 69 8.80 2.88 -0.18
C GLY A 69 7.70 3.90 0.06
N THR A 70 7.21 4.50 -1.03
CA THR A 70 5.99 5.32 -1.06
C THR A 70 5.03 4.74 -2.10
N LEU A 71 3.78 4.50 -1.72
CA LEU A 71 2.76 3.88 -2.56
C LEU A 71 1.71 4.89 -3.02
N HIS A 72 1.22 4.71 -4.24
CA HIS A 72 -0.01 5.37 -4.68
C HIS A 72 -1.22 4.69 -4.06
N TRP A 73 -2.27 5.48 -3.83
CA TRP A 73 -3.49 5.01 -3.20
C TRP A 73 -4.63 5.97 -3.46
N VAL A 74 -5.84 5.49 -3.21
CA VAL A 74 -7.08 6.28 -3.20
C VAL A 74 -7.91 5.86 -1.99
N SER A 75 -8.71 6.79 -1.45
CA SER A 75 -9.68 6.48 -0.42
C SER A 75 -10.88 5.78 -1.04
N ALA A 76 -11.18 4.54 -0.62
CA ALA A 76 -12.33 3.79 -1.14
C ALA A 76 -13.67 4.53 -0.97
N GLN A 77 -13.82 5.32 0.10
CA GLN A 77 -15.03 6.11 0.35
C GLN A 77 -15.22 7.28 -0.62
N HIS A 78 -14.15 7.76 -1.24
CA HIS A 78 -14.17 8.95 -2.11
C HIS A 78 -13.72 8.62 -3.55
N ALA A 79 -13.41 7.36 -3.84
CA ALA A 79 -12.94 6.93 -5.15
C ALA A 79 -14.09 6.91 -6.16
N LEU A 80 -13.75 7.15 -7.42
CA LEU A 80 -14.67 7.04 -8.55
C LEU A 80 -14.29 5.81 -9.39
N PRO A 81 -15.25 5.02 -9.88
CA PRO A 81 -14.99 3.99 -10.88
C PRO A 81 -14.37 4.62 -12.13
N ALA A 82 -13.35 3.98 -12.68
CA ALA A 82 -12.66 4.44 -13.88
C ALA A 82 -12.26 3.24 -14.76
N GLU A 83 -12.30 3.45 -16.08
CA GLU A 83 -11.73 2.52 -17.05
C GLU A 83 -10.29 2.96 -17.37
N VAL A 84 -9.33 2.06 -17.16
CA VAL A 84 -7.92 2.31 -17.49
C VAL A 84 -7.60 1.58 -18.79
N ARG A 85 -7.27 2.32 -19.85
CA ARG A 85 -6.85 1.78 -21.15
C ARG A 85 -5.33 1.83 -21.27
N LEU A 86 -4.69 0.66 -21.12
CA LEU A 86 -3.25 0.51 -21.31
C LEU A 86 -2.98 0.19 -22.79
N TYR A 87 -2.18 1.03 -23.44
CA TYR A 87 -1.78 0.86 -24.83
C TYR A 87 -0.33 0.40 -24.91
N GLU A 88 -0.06 -0.52 -25.82
CA GLU A 88 1.30 -0.99 -26.15
C GLU A 88 1.81 -0.30 -27.42
N ALA A 89 3.09 -0.49 -27.73
CA ALA A 89 3.65 -0.03 -28.99
C ALA A 89 2.95 -0.72 -30.17
N LEU A 90 2.67 0.04 -31.22
CA LEU A 90 2.02 -0.43 -32.45
C LEU A 90 2.93 -1.33 -33.29
#